data_AF-A0A4R1K0E1-F1
#
_entry.id   AF-A0A4R1K0E1-F1
#
_cell.length_a   1.000
_cell.length_b   1.000
_cell.length_c   1.000
_cell.angle_alpha   90.00
_cell.angle_beta   90.00
_cell.angle_gamma   90.00
#
_symmetry.space_group_name_H-M   'P 1'
#
loop_
_entity.id
_entity.type
_entity.pdbx_description
1 polymer ?
#
loop_
_entity_poly.entity_id
_entity_poly.type
_entity_poly.pdbx_seq_one_letter_code
_entity_poly.pdbx_strand_id
1 'polypeptide(L)'
;MKNIAIIMGGYSSEYKISLISGNVVYQYLDKTKYNGFRIHIFKEKWVYVDANDAEFPIDKNDFSVTVNGERITFDCVFNAIHGTPGEDGLMQAYFELLGIPQSSCDYYQAALTFNKRDLLSVLKPYGIKTAISYYLNKGDVINTEEIVKKVGLPCFVKPNKAGSSFGISKVKTEAELPIAIEVAYKEDNEIIIESFLDGTEVSVGVINYKGEIKVLPITEIVSDNDFFDYEAKYEGKSQEITPARISDELTQKVSETAKRAYEVLKMKGFSRSEFIIVNNEPHMLEMNTIPGLTTESLIPQQAKAAGISLEDLFTNAIELALV
;
A
#
# COMPACT_ATOMS: atom_id res chain seq x y z
N MET A 1 10.75 -28.24 -5.62
CA MET A 1 9.99 -26.99 -5.82
C MET A 1 9.42 -26.58 -4.49
N LYS A 2 9.41 -25.28 -4.19
CA LYS A 2 8.76 -24.75 -2.97
C LYS A 2 7.30 -24.44 -3.26
N ASN A 3 6.40 -24.71 -2.32
CA ASN A 3 4.99 -24.40 -2.41
C ASN A 3 4.74 -22.98 -1.92
N ILE A 4 4.22 -22.12 -2.80
CA ILE A 4 3.99 -20.70 -2.52
C ILE A 4 2.48 -20.43 -2.48
N ALA A 5 1.96 -20.10 -1.31
CA ALA A 5 0.59 -19.63 -1.18
C ALA A 5 0.51 -18.16 -1.59
N ILE A 6 -0.25 -17.85 -2.64
CA ILE A 6 -0.47 -16.47 -3.09
C ILE A 6 -1.83 -16.04 -2.56
N ILE A 7 -1.83 -15.27 -1.47
CA ILE A 7 -3.07 -14.79 -0.86
C ILE A 7 -3.60 -13.56 -1.60
N MET A 8 -4.90 -13.57 -1.88
CA MET A 8 -5.60 -12.53 -2.64
C MET A 8 -7.06 -12.44 -2.21
N GLY A 9 -7.74 -11.34 -2.55
CA GLY A 9 -9.08 -11.01 -2.06
C GLY A 9 -9.00 -9.90 -1.02
N GLY A 10 -9.42 -10.18 0.21
CA GLY A 10 -9.46 -9.21 1.30
C GLY A 10 -10.88 -8.82 1.72
N TYR A 11 -10.94 -7.96 2.72
CA TYR A 11 -12.17 -7.55 3.40
C TYR A 11 -12.62 -6.14 3.00
N SER A 12 -11.77 -5.41 2.26
CA SER A 12 -12.03 -4.06 1.79
C SER A 12 -12.75 -4.04 0.42
N SER A 13 -13.13 -2.85 -0.02
CA SER A 13 -13.67 -2.59 -1.36
C SER A 13 -12.66 -2.91 -2.48
N GLU A 14 -11.38 -3.08 -2.16
CA GLU A 14 -10.29 -3.29 -3.11
C GLU A 14 -10.10 -4.77 -3.51
N TYR A 15 -10.93 -5.68 -2.98
CA TYR A 15 -10.75 -7.12 -3.16
C TYR A 15 -10.65 -7.55 -4.63
N LYS A 16 -11.36 -6.87 -5.54
CA LYS A 16 -11.29 -7.17 -6.99
C LYS A 16 -9.90 -6.92 -7.55
N ILE A 17 -9.28 -5.81 -7.17
CA ILE A 17 -7.93 -5.44 -7.61
C ILE A 17 -6.95 -6.44 -7.00
N SER A 18 -7.13 -6.82 -5.73
CA SER A 18 -6.29 -7.84 -5.10
C SER A 18 -6.34 -9.18 -5.83
N LEU A 19 -7.52 -9.65 -6.26
CA LEU A 19 -7.63 -10.87 -7.06
C LEU A 19 -6.85 -10.75 -8.39
N ILE A 20 -6.87 -9.60 -9.04
CA ILE A 20 -6.09 -9.37 -10.27
C ILE A 20 -4.59 -9.38 -9.95
N SER A 21 -4.15 -8.64 -8.93
CA SER A 21 -2.76 -8.60 -8.45
C SER A 21 -2.24 -10.01 -8.15
N GLY A 22 -2.98 -10.81 -7.38
CA GLY A 22 -2.62 -12.18 -7.05
C GLY A 22 -2.54 -13.10 -8.26
N ASN A 23 -3.44 -12.94 -9.24
CA ASN A 23 -3.36 -13.71 -10.49
C ASN A 23 -2.15 -13.31 -11.35
N VAL A 24 -1.76 -12.03 -11.37
CA VAL A 24 -0.52 -11.59 -12.05
C VAL A 24 0.71 -12.23 -11.37
N VAL A 25 0.77 -12.23 -10.04
CA VAL A 25 1.84 -12.93 -9.30
C VAL A 25 1.87 -14.41 -9.68
N TYR A 26 0.72 -15.09 -9.71
CA TYR A 26 0.62 -16.50 -10.08
C TYR A 26 1.08 -16.77 -11.52
N GLN A 27 0.77 -15.87 -12.46
CA GLN A 27 1.14 -16.00 -13.87
C GLN A 27 2.64 -15.84 -14.10
N TYR A 28 3.27 -14.88 -13.43
CA TYR A 28 4.69 -14.53 -13.57
C TYR A 28 5.61 -15.21 -12.55
N LEU A 29 5.09 -16.14 -11.75
CA LEU A 29 5.89 -16.95 -10.86
C LEU A 29 6.85 -17.85 -11.65
N ASP A 30 8.11 -17.98 -11.22
CA ASP A 30 9.07 -18.91 -11.81
C ASP A 30 8.64 -20.37 -11.56
N LYS A 31 7.94 -20.95 -12.53
CA LYS A 31 7.38 -22.31 -12.48
C LYS A 31 8.44 -23.41 -12.48
N THR A 32 9.71 -23.07 -12.70
CA THR A 32 10.80 -24.05 -12.58
C THR A 32 11.24 -24.23 -11.11
N LYS A 33 10.94 -23.25 -10.25
CA LYS A 33 11.32 -23.26 -8.82
C LYS A 33 10.13 -23.45 -7.88
N TYR A 34 8.96 -22.92 -8.25
CA TYR A 34 7.83 -22.79 -7.35
C TYR A 34 6.56 -23.47 -7.87
N ASN A 35 5.82 -24.08 -6.94
CA ASN A 35 4.42 -24.44 -7.14
C ASN A 35 3.56 -23.30 -6.57
N GLY A 36 2.82 -22.58 -7.42
CA GLY A 36 1.94 -21.51 -6.99
C GLY A 36 0.55 -22.01 -6.61
N PHE A 37 -0.01 -21.51 -5.52
CA PHE A 37 -1.36 -21.82 -5.06
C PHE A 37 -2.16 -20.54 -4.88
N ARG A 38 -3.28 -20.40 -5.60
CA ARG A 38 -4.15 -19.22 -5.49
C ARG A 38 -5.04 -19.36 -4.26
N ILE A 39 -4.80 -18.56 -3.23
CA ILE A 39 -5.55 -18.63 -1.98
C ILE A 39 -6.46 -17.39 -1.87
N HIS A 40 -7.76 -17.60 -1.96
CA HIS A 40 -8.75 -16.56 -1.76
C HIS A 40 -9.07 -16.40 -0.27
N ILE A 41 -8.89 -15.19 0.24
CA ILE A 41 -9.13 -14.82 1.64
C ILE A 41 -10.29 -13.80 1.68
N PHE A 42 -11.43 -14.23 2.19
CA PHE A 42 -12.61 -13.40 2.43
C PHE A 42 -13.08 -13.57 3.88
N LYS A 43 -13.93 -12.65 4.38
CA LYS A 43 -14.36 -12.64 5.80
C LYS A 43 -14.86 -14.00 6.27
N GLU A 44 -15.72 -14.62 5.47
CA GLU A 44 -16.39 -15.89 5.80
C GLU A 44 -15.76 -17.11 5.11
N LYS A 45 -14.73 -16.93 4.29
CA LYS A 45 -14.27 -17.98 3.36
C LYS A 45 -12.80 -17.88 3.01
N TRP A 46 -12.04 -18.90 3.38
CA TRP A 46 -10.61 -19.02 3.06
C TRP A 46 -10.42 -20.31 2.26
N VAL A 47 -10.08 -20.20 0.99
CA VAL A 47 -10.03 -21.36 0.07
C VAL A 47 -8.83 -21.30 -0.86
N TYR A 48 -8.24 -22.45 -1.13
CA TYR A 48 -7.42 -22.65 -2.32
C TYR A 48 -8.34 -22.82 -3.54
N VAL A 49 -8.00 -22.14 -4.64
CA VAL A 49 -8.70 -22.25 -5.92
C VAL A 49 -7.77 -22.87 -6.97
N ASP A 50 -8.08 -24.10 -7.36
CA ASP A 50 -7.27 -24.86 -8.32
C ASP A 50 -7.45 -24.37 -9.77
N ALA A 51 -6.77 -24.98 -10.74
CA ALA A 51 -6.84 -24.58 -12.14
C ALA A 51 -8.22 -24.75 -12.81
N ASN A 52 -9.13 -25.53 -12.20
CA ASN A 52 -10.51 -25.75 -12.66
C ASN A 52 -11.52 -24.89 -11.88
N ASP A 53 -11.02 -23.93 -11.09
CA ASP A 53 -11.79 -23.11 -10.16
C ASP A 53 -12.56 -23.92 -9.10
N ALA A 54 -12.09 -25.14 -8.80
CA ALA A 54 -12.55 -25.89 -7.65
C ALA A 54 -11.96 -25.31 -6.37
N GLU A 55 -12.80 -25.22 -5.34
CA GLU A 55 -12.45 -24.58 -4.08
C GLU A 55 -12.22 -25.62 -2.98
N PHE A 56 -11.11 -25.47 -2.27
CA PHE A 56 -10.72 -26.34 -1.17
C PHE A 56 -10.50 -25.50 0.08
N PRO A 57 -11.14 -25.81 1.22
CA PRO A 57 -11.02 -25.00 2.43
C PRO A 57 -9.60 -25.02 3.00
N ILE A 58 -9.12 -23.84 3.40
CA ILE A 58 -7.87 -23.71 4.16
C ILE A 58 -8.13 -24.04 5.62
N ASP A 59 -7.28 -24.90 6.19
CA ASP A 59 -7.21 -25.09 7.62
C ASP A 59 -6.50 -23.89 8.25
N LYS A 60 -7.22 -23.10 9.06
CA LYS A 60 -6.69 -21.89 9.70
C LYS A 60 -5.79 -22.19 10.91
N ASN A 61 -5.66 -23.44 11.34
CA ASN A 61 -4.78 -23.79 12.46
C ASN A 61 -3.31 -23.84 12.04
N ASP A 62 -3.04 -24.15 10.78
CA ASP A 62 -1.68 -24.32 10.24
C ASP A 62 -1.51 -23.82 8.82
N PHE A 63 -2.55 -23.18 8.27
CA PHE A 63 -2.61 -22.65 6.91
C PHE A 63 -2.37 -23.71 5.82
N SER A 64 -2.72 -24.97 6.05
CA SER A 64 -2.65 -26.04 5.05
C SER A 64 -3.96 -26.23 4.28
N VAL A 65 -3.91 -27.00 3.19
CA VAL A 65 -5.10 -27.42 2.44
C VAL A 65 -5.07 -28.92 2.18
N THR A 66 -6.24 -29.57 2.19
CA THR A 66 -6.36 -30.98 1.77
C THR A 66 -7.07 -31.07 0.44
N VAL A 67 -6.40 -31.64 -0.56
CA VAL A 67 -6.93 -31.84 -1.92
C VAL A 67 -6.87 -33.34 -2.22
N ASN A 68 -8.03 -33.95 -2.52
CA ASN A 68 -8.12 -35.39 -2.81
C ASN A 68 -7.48 -36.31 -1.74
N GLY A 69 -7.53 -35.90 -0.47
CA GLY A 69 -6.94 -36.65 0.65
C GLY A 69 -5.44 -36.40 0.88
N GLU A 70 -4.78 -35.60 0.03
CA GLU A 70 -3.40 -35.18 0.22
C GLU A 70 -3.35 -33.81 0.90
N ARG A 71 -2.57 -33.70 1.99
CA ARG A 71 -2.37 -32.45 2.71
C ARG A 71 -1.17 -31.70 2.14
N ILE A 72 -1.40 -30.45 1.76
CA ILE A 72 -0.42 -29.55 1.16
C ILE A 72 -0.12 -28.44 2.17
N THR A 73 1.16 -28.27 2.49
CA THR A 73 1.69 -27.16 3.28
C THR A 73 2.47 -26.19 2.39
N PHE A 74 2.64 -24.96 2.85
CA PHE A 74 3.31 -23.89 2.10
C PHE A 74 4.64 -23.53 2.75
N ASP A 75 5.67 -23.32 1.92
CA ASP A 75 7.01 -22.90 2.35
C ASP A 75 7.09 -21.38 2.56
N CYS A 76 6.23 -20.62 1.87
CA CYS A 76 6.15 -19.16 1.97
C CYS A 76 4.77 -18.67 1.49
N VAL A 77 4.34 -17.55 2.05
CA VAL A 77 3.15 -16.81 1.60
C VAL A 77 3.55 -15.57 0.82
N PHE A 78 3.08 -15.46 -0.42
CA PHE A 78 3.11 -14.21 -1.16
C PHE A 78 1.83 -13.42 -0.87
N ASN A 79 1.96 -12.23 -0.25
CA ASN A 79 0.82 -11.39 0.09
C ASN A 79 0.47 -10.41 -1.04
N ALA A 80 -0.71 -10.57 -1.64
CA ALA A 80 -1.28 -9.68 -2.64
C ALA A 80 -2.64 -9.10 -2.22
N ILE A 81 -2.96 -9.13 -0.92
CA ILE A 81 -4.20 -8.54 -0.38
C ILE A 81 -4.00 -7.04 -0.17
N HIS A 82 -4.86 -6.23 -0.80
CA HIS A 82 -4.94 -4.79 -0.56
C HIS A 82 -5.89 -4.48 0.60
N GLY A 83 -5.56 -3.48 1.41
CA GLY A 83 -6.28 -3.13 2.62
C GLY A 83 -6.32 -4.29 3.63
N THR A 84 -7.35 -4.33 4.47
CA THR A 84 -7.54 -5.38 5.46
C THR A 84 -7.85 -6.74 4.82
N PRO A 85 -7.28 -7.87 5.30
CA PRO A 85 -6.31 -8.00 6.39
C PRO A 85 -4.83 -8.01 5.91
N GLY A 86 -4.58 -7.61 4.66
CA GLY A 86 -3.27 -7.67 4.04
C GLY A 86 -2.31 -6.59 4.52
N GLU A 87 -2.73 -5.33 4.54
CA GLU A 87 -1.87 -4.17 4.75
C GLU A 87 -1.85 -3.64 6.19
N ASP A 88 -2.73 -4.16 7.05
CA ASP A 88 -2.93 -3.68 8.42
C ASP A 88 -2.21 -4.50 9.50
N GLY A 89 -1.40 -5.49 9.09
CA GLY A 89 -0.58 -6.32 9.98
C GLY A 89 -1.27 -7.60 10.46
N LEU A 90 -2.55 -7.81 10.17
CA LEU A 90 -3.29 -8.98 10.66
C LEU A 90 -2.77 -10.28 10.04
N MET A 91 -2.61 -10.32 8.71
CA MET A 91 -2.07 -11.52 8.04
C MET A 91 -0.60 -11.76 8.41
N GLN A 92 0.20 -10.70 8.52
CA GLN A 92 1.60 -10.78 8.93
C GLN A 92 1.74 -11.41 10.31
N ALA A 93 0.97 -10.93 11.29
CA ALA A 93 0.98 -11.47 12.65
C ALA A 93 0.50 -12.93 12.68
N TYR A 94 -0.54 -13.26 11.90
CA TYR A 94 -1.02 -14.63 11.78
C TYR A 94 0.08 -15.58 11.26
N PHE A 95 0.80 -15.20 10.20
CA PHE A 95 1.89 -16.04 9.67
C PHE A 95 3.12 -16.08 10.58
N GLU A 96 3.43 -15.00 11.29
CA GLU A 96 4.49 -15.00 12.30
C GLU A 96 4.21 -16.00 13.41
N LEU A 97 2.96 -16.06 13.91
CA LEU A 97 2.56 -17.02 14.95
C LEU A 97 2.60 -18.48 14.46
N LEU A 98 2.36 -18.71 13.17
CA LEU A 98 2.48 -20.03 12.55
C LEU A 98 3.91 -20.39 12.15
N GLY A 99 4.86 -19.45 12.21
CA GLY A 99 6.22 -19.64 11.72
C GLY A 99 6.32 -19.82 10.21
N ILE A 100 5.35 -19.27 9.45
CA ILE A 100 5.33 -19.33 7.98
C ILE A 100 5.93 -18.03 7.43
N PRO A 101 7.01 -18.09 6.63
CA PRO A 101 7.57 -16.89 6.02
C PRO A 101 6.62 -16.21 5.04
N GLN A 102 6.74 -14.88 4.89
CA GLN A 102 5.86 -14.10 4.03
C GLN A 102 6.58 -12.92 3.33
N SER A 103 6.08 -12.52 2.15
CA SER A 103 6.78 -11.62 1.20
C SER A 103 6.70 -10.11 1.50
N SER A 104 5.86 -9.68 2.44
CA SER A 104 5.63 -8.27 2.79
C SER A 104 6.41 -7.84 4.04
N CYS A 105 6.22 -6.61 4.50
CA CYS A 105 6.84 -6.13 5.75
C CYS A 105 6.30 -6.86 7.00
N ASP A 106 6.93 -6.67 8.16
CA ASP A 106 6.51 -7.29 9.42
C ASP A 106 5.22 -6.63 9.97
N TYR A 107 4.50 -7.30 10.88
CA TYR A 107 3.16 -6.88 11.33
C TYR A 107 3.09 -5.47 11.90
N TYR A 108 4.10 -5.05 12.68
CA TYR A 108 4.12 -3.73 13.28
C TYR A 108 4.26 -2.64 12.22
N GLN A 109 5.15 -2.85 11.24
CA GLN A 109 5.36 -1.94 10.12
C GLN A 109 4.08 -1.81 9.28
N ALA A 110 3.43 -2.93 8.96
CA ALA A 110 2.15 -2.92 8.24
C ALA A 110 1.11 -2.07 9.00
N ALA A 111 0.85 -2.39 10.28
CA ALA A 111 -0.09 -1.64 11.11
C ALA A 111 0.25 -0.13 11.23
N LEU A 112 1.53 0.20 11.38
CA LEU A 112 2.00 1.58 11.46
C LEU A 112 1.79 2.33 10.14
N THR A 113 2.17 1.74 9.01
CA THR A 113 2.06 2.38 7.69
C THR A 113 0.62 2.52 7.21
N PHE A 114 -0.25 1.57 7.59
CA PHE A 114 -1.68 1.64 7.30
C PHE A 114 -2.37 2.80 8.03
N ASN A 115 -1.79 3.26 9.13
CA ASN A 115 -2.27 4.40 9.91
C ASN A 115 -1.49 5.67 9.53
N LYS A 116 -2.10 6.55 8.74
CA LYS A 116 -1.46 7.76 8.19
C LYS A 116 -0.90 8.68 9.29
N ARG A 117 -1.71 9.03 10.28
CA ARG A 117 -1.30 9.98 11.33
C ARG A 117 -0.13 9.42 12.15
N ASP A 118 -0.11 8.11 12.43
CA ASP A 118 0.93 7.47 13.23
C ASP A 118 2.23 7.34 12.43
N LEU A 119 2.14 6.90 11.17
CA LEU A 119 3.26 6.87 10.22
C LEU A 119 3.96 8.24 10.13
N LEU A 120 3.18 9.28 9.82
CA LEU A 120 3.70 10.63 9.63
C LEU A 120 4.29 11.19 10.95
N SER A 121 3.66 10.91 12.09
CA SER A 121 4.16 11.30 13.40
C SER A 121 5.48 10.61 13.75
N VAL A 122 5.63 9.32 13.43
CA VAL A 122 6.86 8.55 13.66
C VAL A 122 8.00 9.05 12.78
N LEU A 123 7.72 9.39 11.52
CA LEU A 123 8.75 9.80 10.55
C LEU A 123 9.21 11.26 10.72
N LYS A 124 8.37 12.14 11.28
CA LYS A 124 8.66 13.56 11.44
C LYS A 124 9.95 13.87 12.23
N PRO A 125 10.25 13.23 13.38
CA PRO A 125 11.53 13.41 14.08
C PRO A 125 12.76 13.01 13.26
N TYR A 126 12.59 12.17 12.23
CA TYR A 126 13.67 11.76 11.33
C TYR A 126 13.88 12.72 10.15
N GLY A 127 13.16 13.85 10.12
CA GLY A 127 13.29 14.89 9.11
C GLY A 127 12.45 14.66 7.86
N ILE A 128 11.55 13.68 7.87
CA ILE A 128 10.58 13.49 6.78
C ILE A 128 9.52 14.58 6.91
N LYS A 129 9.41 15.43 5.90
CA LYS A 129 8.42 16.51 5.86
C LYS A 129 7.05 15.96 5.50
N THR A 130 6.02 16.57 6.05
CA THR A 130 4.61 16.20 5.85
C THR A 130 3.78 17.49 5.82
N ALA A 131 2.52 17.41 5.42
CA ALA A 131 1.58 18.51 5.60
C ALA A 131 1.43 18.88 7.09
N ILE A 132 0.92 20.08 7.35
CA ILE A 132 0.47 20.45 8.71
C ILE A 132 -0.85 19.71 8.95
N SER A 133 -0.91 18.92 10.02
CA SER A 133 -2.07 18.07 10.30
C SER A 133 -2.82 18.46 11.58
N TYR A 134 -4.14 18.30 11.56
CA TYR A 134 -5.05 18.29 12.70
C TYR A 134 -5.70 16.90 12.79
N TYR A 135 -5.79 16.33 13.99
CA TYR A 135 -6.33 14.98 14.20
C TYR A 135 -7.65 15.07 14.95
N LEU A 136 -8.60 14.21 14.56
CA LEU A 136 -9.86 14.04 15.28
C LEU A 136 -10.20 12.56 15.39
N ASN A 137 -10.70 12.16 16.55
CA ASN A 137 -11.36 10.88 16.77
C ASN A 137 -12.87 11.10 16.83
N LYS A 138 -13.63 10.08 16.44
CA LYS A 138 -15.09 10.11 16.51
C LYS A 138 -15.54 10.33 17.96
N GLY A 139 -16.28 11.41 18.19
CA GLY A 139 -16.73 11.85 19.51
C GLY A 139 -15.96 13.05 20.08
N ASP A 140 -14.83 13.43 19.48
CA ASP A 140 -14.13 14.67 19.82
C ASP A 140 -14.99 15.90 19.50
N VAL A 141 -14.77 16.99 20.23
CA VAL A 141 -15.39 18.28 19.95
C VAL A 141 -14.82 18.85 18.65
N ILE A 142 -15.69 19.12 17.68
CA ILE A 142 -15.31 19.73 16.41
C ILE A 142 -15.30 21.25 16.57
N ASN A 143 -14.11 21.85 16.53
CA ASN A 143 -13.91 23.29 16.52
C ASN A 143 -13.34 23.72 15.15
N THR A 144 -14.22 24.18 14.25
CA THR A 144 -13.83 24.53 12.87
C THR A 144 -12.87 25.70 12.81
N GLU A 145 -13.02 26.71 13.69
CA GLU A 145 -12.13 27.86 13.76
C GLU A 145 -10.70 27.42 14.12
N GLU A 146 -10.55 26.52 15.09
CA GLU A 146 -9.24 25.98 15.50
C GLU A 146 -8.59 25.17 14.38
N ILE A 147 -9.38 24.33 13.69
CA ILE A 147 -8.93 23.54 12.55
C ILE A 147 -8.40 24.48 11.46
N VAL A 148 -9.21 25.46 11.02
CA VAL A 148 -8.82 26.43 9.98
C VAL A 148 -7.60 27.24 10.40
N LYS A 149 -7.52 27.68 11.66
CA LYS A 149 -6.36 28.40 12.17
C LYS A 149 -5.08 27.56 12.11
N LYS A 150 -5.17 26.24 12.29
CA LYS A 150 -4.01 25.34 12.27
C LYS A 150 -3.59 24.94 10.86
N VAL A 151 -4.53 24.48 10.03
CA VAL A 151 -4.21 23.86 8.72
C VAL A 151 -4.45 24.79 7.53
N GLY A 152 -5.16 25.91 7.72
CA GLY A 152 -5.54 26.82 6.64
C GLY A 152 -6.63 26.28 5.73
N LEU A 153 -6.93 27.03 4.66
CA LEU A 153 -7.83 26.64 3.58
C LEU A 153 -7.16 26.92 2.22
N PRO A 154 -7.38 26.07 1.19
CA PRO A 154 -8.08 24.80 1.29
C PRO A 154 -7.33 23.78 2.17
N CYS A 155 -8.04 22.77 2.67
CA CYS A 155 -7.48 21.64 3.40
C CYS A 155 -8.09 20.33 2.93
N PHE A 156 -7.47 19.19 3.24
CA PHE A 156 -8.02 17.87 2.97
C PHE A 156 -8.46 17.18 4.24
N VAL A 157 -9.67 16.65 4.26
CA VAL A 157 -10.16 15.74 5.32
C VAL A 157 -10.09 14.31 4.80
N LYS A 158 -9.44 13.41 5.54
CA LYS A 158 -9.18 12.03 5.10
C LYS A 158 -9.43 11.03 6.24
N PRO A 159 -9.94 9.82 5.95
CA PRO A 159 -9.88 8.72 6.90
C PRO A 159 -8.43 8.33 7.18
N ASN A 160 -8.14 7.91 8.41
CA ASN A 160 -6.76 7.66 8.84
C ASN A 160 -6.22 6.30 8.36
N LYS A 161 -7.07 5.27 8.32
CA LYS A 161 -6.77 3.86 7.98
C LYS A 161 -7.58 3.37 6.78
N ALA A 162 -7.58 4.14 5.70
CA ALA A 162 -8.22 3.76 4.44
C ALA A 162 -7.30 4.02 3.25
N GLY A 163 -7.41 3.14 2.25
CA GLY A 163 -6.75 3.27 0.95
C GLY A 163 -7.68 3.88 -0.12
N SER A 164 -7.17 3.98 -1.35
CA SER A 164 -7.97 4.24 -2.56
C SER A 164 -8.83 5.51 -2.57
N SER A 165 -8.45 6.53 -1.79
CA SER A 165 -9.10 7.85 -1.74
C SER A 165 -10.58 7.85 -1.31
N PHE A 166 -11.08 6.76 -0.70
CA PHE A 166 -12.43 6.73 -0.13
C PHE A 166 -12.54 7.69 1.06
N GLY A 167 -13.66 8.40 1.17
CA GLY A 167 -13.92 9.33 2.26
C GLY A 167 -13.05 10.60 2.28
N ILE A 168 -12.24 10.85 1.24
CA ILE A 168 -11.40 12.05 1.14
C ILE A 168 -12.20 13.23 0.60
N SER A 169 -12.04 14.41 1.19
CA SER A 169 -12.68 15.65 0.74
C SER A 169 -11.69 16.82 0.73
N LYS A 170 -11.66 17.59 -0.37
CA LYS A 170 -10.99 18.90 -0.44
C LYS A 170 -11.98 19.97 0.03
N VAL A 171 -11.66 20.61 1.14
CA VAL A 171 -12.47 21.63 1.79
C VAL A 171 -11.92 23.02 1.44
N LYS A 172 -12.73 23.83 0.75
CA LYS A 172 -12.36 25.18 0.28
C LYS A 172 -12.88 26.27 1.22
N THR A 173 -13.92 25.99 2.00
CA THR A 173 -14.52 26.94 2.95
C THR A 173 -14.75 26.28 4.32
N GLU A 174 -14.72 27.06 5.40
CA GLU A 174 -14.95 26.53 6.75
C GLU A 174 -16.30 25.80 6.89
N ALA A 175 -17.33 26.29 6.19
CA ALA A 175 -18.67 25.72 6.23
C ALA A 175 -18.76 24.28 5.66
N GLU A 176 -17.78 23.86 4.85
CA GLU A 176 -17.70 22.51 4.29
C GLU A 176 -17.08 21.50 5.27
N LEU A 177 -16.35 21.96 6.30
CA LEU A 177 -15.63 21.08 7.24
C LEU A 177 -16.54 20.04 7.92
N PRO A 178 -17.69 20.41 8.51
CA PRO A 178 -18.54 19.42 9.20
C PRO A 178 -19.01 18.30 8.27
N ILE A 179 -19.33 18.63 7.02
CA ILE A 179 -19.78 17.65 6.01
C ILE A 179 -18.63 16.71 5.64
N ALA A 180 -17.45 17.26 5.36
CA ALA A 180 -16.26 16.48 5.04
C ALA A 180 -15.83 15.53 6.18
N ILE A 181 -15.92 16.00 7.42
CA ILE A 181 -15.64 15.21 8.63
C ILE A 181 -16.63 14.04 8.75
N GLU A 182 -17.93 14.28 8.58
CA GLU A 182 -18.94 13.22 8.60
C GLU A 182 -18.75 12.20 7.46
N VAL A 183 -18.32 12.64 6.27
CA VAL A 183 -17.99 11.75 5.16
C VAL A 183 -16.81 10.85 5.53
N ALA A 184 -15.72 11.41 6.06
CA ALA A 184 -14.57 10.62 6.48
C ALA A 184 -14.91 9.64 7.63
N TYR A 185 -15.80 10.05 8.56
CA TYR A 185 -16.25 9.20 9.67
C TYR A 185 -17.16 8.02 9.28
N LYS A 186 -17.59 7.95 8.02
CA LYS A 186 -18.25 6.74 7.48
C LYS A 186 -17.25 5.63 7.18
N GLU A 187 -16.00 6.00 6.90
CA GLU A 187 -14.94 5.06 6.53
C GLU A 187 -14.03 4.68 7.71
N ASP A 188 -13.77 5.62 8.63
CA ASP A 188 -12.90 5.38 9.79
C ASP A 188 -13.40 6.13 11.04
N ASN A 189 -13.07 5.65 12.23
CA ASN A 189 -13.35 6.37 13.49
C ASN A 189 -12.26 7.38 13.85
N GLU A 190 -11.17 7.43 13.10
CA GLU A 190 -10.05 8.34 13.28
C GLU A 190 -9.78 9.03 11.94
N ILE A 191 -9.62 10.35 11.95
CA ILE A 191 -9.41 11.13 10.73
C ILE A 191 -8.24 12.08 10.87
N ILE A 192 -7.68 12.45 9.72
CA ILE A 192 -6.61 13.42 9.58
C ILE A 192 -7.06 14.55 8.66
N ILE A 193 -6.86 15.79 9.11
CA ILE A 193 -7.13 17.00 8.34
C ILE A 193 -5.79 17.66 8.04
N GLU A 194 -5.49 17.91 6.78
CA GLU A 194 -4.16 18.36 6.34
C GLU A 194 -4.22 19.65 5.54
N SER A 195 -3.24 20.53 5.74
CA SER A 195 -3.03 21.71 4.91
C SER A 195 -2.88 21.32 3.44
N PHE A 196 -3.46 22.10 2.53
CA PHE A 196 -3.26 21.89 1.10
C PHE A 196 -1.78 22.03 0.71
N LEU A 197 -1.28 21.06 -0.04
CA LEU A 197 0.06 21.09 -0.64
C LEU A 197 -0.11 21.33 -2.14
N ASP A 198 0.32 22.51 -2.60
CA ASP A 198 0.28 22.89 -4.02
C ASP A 198 1.59 22.53 -4.69
N GLY A 199 1.62 21.42 -5.43
CA GLY A 199 2.86 20.88 -5.95
C GLY A 199 2.69 19.64 -6.82
N THR A 200 3.81 19.13 -7.32
CA THR A 200 3.84 17.92 -8.15
C THR A 200 3.68 16.67 -7.28
N GLU A 201 2.66 15.86 -7.56
CA GLU A 201 2.46 14.57 -6.91
C GLU A 201 3.35 13.49 -7.56
N VAL A 202 4.06 12.75 -6.73
CA VAL A 202 4.94 11.66 -7.16
C VAL A 202 4.79 10.44 -6.26
N SER A 203 4.93 9.26 -6.86
CA SER A 203 4.95 7.98 -6.17
C SER A 203 6.26 7.27 -6.43
N VAL A 204 6.83 6.64 -5.40
CA VAL A 204 8.13 5.97 -5.48
C VAL A 204 8.13 4.65 -4.73
N GLY A 205 8.50 3.59 -5.44
CA GLY A 205 8.71 2.27 -4.90
C GLY A 205 10.07 2.14 -4.24
N VAL A 206 10.12 1.54 -3.05
CA VAL A 206 11.36 1.09 -2.41
C VAL A 206 11.23 -0.38 -2.11
N ILE A 207 12.20 -1.15 -2.58
CA ILE A 207 12.24 -2.61 -2.45
C ILE A 207 13.59 -3.05 -1.88
N ASN A 208 13.62 -4.21 -1.23
CA ASN A 208 14.86 -4.95 -1.07
C ASN A 208 15.07 -5.83 -2.30
N TYR A 209 16.15 -5.60 -3.04
CA TYR A 209 16.48 -6.34 -4.25
C TYR A 209 17.88 -6.95 -4.10
N LYS A 210 17.95 -8.28 -4.08
CA LYS A 210 19.18 -9.06 -3.91
C LYS A 210 19.96 -8.68 -2.64
N GLY A 211 19.23 -8.35 -1.56
CA GLY A 211 19.81 -7.98 -0.26
C GLY A 211 20.13 -6.50 -0.11
N GLU A 212 19.90 -5.68 -1.14
CA GLU A 212 20.16 -4.24 -1.10
C GLU A 212 18.87 -3.43 -1.22
N ILE A 213 18.78 -2.33 -0.45
CA ILE A 213 17.66 -1.40 -0.55
C ILE A 213 17.80 -0.61 -1.86
N LYS A 214 16.83 -0.80 -2.75
CA LYS A 214 16.76 -0.16 -4.06
C LYS A 214 15.53 0.73 -4.15
N VAL A 215 15.75 1.99 -4.46
CA VAL A 215 14.69 2.92 -4.87
C VAL A 215 14.44 2.72 -6.36
N LEU A 216 13.18 2.54 -6.73
CA LEU A 216 12.76 2.40 -8.12
C LEU A 216 12.59 3.77 -8.79
N PRO A 217 12.63 3.86 -10.14
CA PRO A 217 12.30 5.08 -10.87
C PRO A 217 10.99 5.68 -10.38
N ILE A 218 10.98 6.99 -10.12
CA ILE A 218 9.82 7.70 -9.58
C ILE A 218 8.75 7.81 -10.67
N THR A 219 7.48 7.73 -10.29
CA THR A 219 6.34 8.03 -11.18
C THR A 219 5.74 9.38 -10.81
N GLU A 220 5.56 10.26 -11.78
CA GLU A 220 4.75 11.47 -11.65
C GLU A 220 3.28 11.12 -11.85
N ILE A 221 2.42 11.61 -10.97
CA ILE A 221 0.97 11.44 -11.04
C ILE A 221 0.36 12.77 -11.47
N VAL A 222 -0.23 12.80 -12.66
CA VAL A 222 -0.91 13.98 -13.20
C VAL A 222 -2.41 13.69 -13.21
N SER A 223 -3.18 14.44 -12.41
CA SER A 223 -4.64 14.34 -12.43
C SER A 223 -5.25 15.47 -13.26
N ASP A 224 -6.28 15.17 -14.05
CA ASP A 224 -7.11 16.19 -14.70
C ASP A 224 -8.14 16.81 -13.72
N ASN A 225 -8.28 16.25 -12.51
CA ASN A 225 -9.20 16.68 -11.46
C ASN A 225 -8.51 17.59 -10.41
N ASP A 226 -9.32 18.21 -9.54
CA ASP A 226 -8.86 19.07 -8.43
C ASP A 226 -7.95 18.34 -7.40
N PHE A 227 -7.93 16.99 -7.42
CA PHE A 227 -7.03 16.08 -6.69
C PHE A 227 -7.18 14.61 -7.18
N PHE A 228 -6.26 13.74 -6.79
CA PHE A 228 -6.23 12.31 -7.16
C PHE A 228 -7.29 11.46 -6.38
N ASP A 229 -8.55 11.56 -6.82
CA ASP A 229 -9.68 10.81 -6.27
C ASP A 229 -9.83 9.39 -6.85
N TYR A 230 -10.81 8.63 -6.36
CA TYR A 230 -11.08 7.26 -6.81
C TYR A 230 -11.37 7.21 -8.33
N GLU A 231 -12.12 8.18 -8.86
CA GLU A 231 -12.40 8.26 -10.30
C GLU A 231 -11.10 8.48 -11.10
N ALA A 232 -10.20 9.34 -10.63
CA ALA A 232 -8.90 9.55 -11.27
C ALA A 232 -8.01 8.30 -11.26
N LYS A 233 -8.07 7.48 -10.20
CA LYS A 233 -7.28 6.24 -10.04
C LYS A 233 -7.76 5.09 -10.92
N TYR A 234 -9.07 5.00 -11.21
CA TYR A 234 -9.64 3.79 -11.83
C TYR A 234 -10.43 4.03 -13.12
N GLU A 235 -10.81 5.28 -13.44
CA GLU A 235 -11.50 5.63 -14.70
C GLU A 235 -10.56 6.21 -15.77
N GLY A 236 -9.24 6.17 -15.55
CA GLY A 236 -8.24 6.63 -16.51
C GLY A 236 -8.18 8.15 -16.70
N LYS A 237 -8.63 8.94 -15.70
CA LYS A 237 -8.54 10.42 -15.69
C LYS A 237 -7.23 10.93 -15.09
N SER A 238 -6.17 10.13 -15.18
CA SER A 238 -4.85 10.49 -14.72
C SER A 238 -3.77 9.90 -15.60
N GLN A 239 -2.64 10.60 -15.69
CA GLN A 239 -1.45 10.13 -16.39
C GLN A 239 -0.39 9.75 -15.37
N GLU A 240 0.11 8.53 -15.51
CA GLU A 240 1.21 8.00 -14.73
C GLU A 240 2.46 8.02 -15.62
N ILE A 241 3.44 8.85 -15.26
CA ILE A 241 4.63 9.06 -16.10
C ILE A 241 5.86 8.54 -15.37
N THR A 242 6.41 7.44 -15.88
CA THR A 242 7.57 6.75 -15.31
C THR A 242 8.70 6.66 -16.34
N PRO A 243 9.89 7.25 -16.09
CA PRO A 243 10.25 8.08 -14.94
C PRO A 243 9.53 9.45 -14.91
N ALA A 244 9.37 10.01 -13.72
CA ALA A 244 8.77 11.32 -13.47
C ALA A 244 9.51 12.45 -14.19
N ARG A 245 8.80 13.47 -14.69
CA ARG A 245 9.41 14.62 -15.39
C ARG A 245 9.85 15.71 -14.42
N ILE A 246 10.66 15.33 -13.44
CA ILE A 246 11.24 16.23 -12.44
C ILE A 246 12.77 16.32 -12.65
N SER A 247 13.40 17.35 -12.09
CA SER A 247 14.86 17.49 -12.20
C SER A 247 15.60 16.35 -11.48
N ASP A 248 16.86 16.11 -11.88
CA ASP A 248 17.72 15.12 -11.22
C ASP A 248 17.89 15.42 -9.71
N GLU A 249 17.97 16.70 -9.35
CA GLU A 249 18.04 17.13 -7.94
C GLU A 249 16.79 16.71 -7.15
N LEU A 250 15.60 16.91 -7.72
CA LEU A 250 14.34 16.48 -7.08
C LEU A 250 14.23 14.96 -7.04
N THR A 251 14.65 14.28 -8.10
CA THR A 251 14.72 12.82 -8.16
C THR A 251 15.58 12.28 -7.02
N GLN A 252 16.76 12.87 -6.81
CA GLN A 252 17.66 12.50 -5.72
C GLN A 252 17.01 12.76 -4.35
N LYS A 253 16.44 13.95 -4.13
CA LYS A 253 15.77 14.31 -2.86
C LYS A 253 14.61 13.37 -2.50
N VAL A 254 13.74 13.08 -3.46
CA VAL A 254 12.61 12.14 -3.25
C VAL A 254 13.15 10.74 -2.97
N SER A 255 14.16 10.28 -3.72
CA SER A 255 14.75 8.95 -3.55
C SER A 255 15.41 8.79 -2.19
N GLU A 256 16.19 9.78 -1.74
CA GLU A 256 16.83 9.78 -0.43
C GLU A 256 15.79 9.81 0.70
N THR A 257 14.72 10.59 0.54
CA THR A 257 13.64 10.69 1.52
C THR A 257 12.88 9.36 1.64
N ALA A 258 12.51 8.74 0.51
CA ALA A 258 11.82 7.46 0.49
C ALA A 258 12.69 6.32 1.04
N LYS A 259 13.97 6.28 0.66
CA LYS A 259 14.94 5.31 1.19
C LYS A 259 15.09 5.47 2.71
N ARG A 260 15.23 6.71 3.20
CA ARG A 260 15.35 6.99 4.63
C ARG A 260 14.11 6.55 5.40
N ALA A 261 12.91 6.80 4.89
CA ALA A 261 11.68 6.32 5.52
C ALA A 261 11.66 4.78 5.61
N TYR A 262 12.02 4.10 4.51
CA TYR A 262 12.13 2.63 4.47
C TYR A 262 13.14 2.09 5.49
N GLU A 263 14.32 2.70 5.59
CA GLU A 263 15.39 2.31 6.51
C GLU A 263 15.03 2.55 7.98
N VAL A 264 14.48 3.72 8.31
CA VAL A 264 14.09 4.10 9.67
C VAL A 264 13.02 3.15 10.22
N LEU A 265 12.04 2.80 9.38
CA LEU A 265 10.98 1.86 9.75
C LEU A 265 11.44 0.40 9.72
N LYS A 266 12.66 0.13 9.24
CA LYS A 266 13.21 -1.22 9.03
C LYS A 266 12.30 -2.08 8.15
N MET A 267 11.81 -1.48 7.08
CA MET A 267 10.90 -2.15 6.16
C MET A 267 11.59 -3.34 5.47
N LYS A 268 10.77 -4.30 5.06
CA LYS A 268 11.12 -5.42 4.18
C LYS A 268 10.06 -5.52 3.08
N GLY A 269 10.31 -6.35 2.08
CA GLY A 269 9.40 -6.52 0.96
C GLY A 269 9.26 -5.24 0.14
N PHE A 270 8.06 -4.99 -0.36
CA PHE A 270 7.75 -3.82 -1.18
C PHE A 270 7.18 -2.68 -0.33
N SER A 271 7.47 -1.45 -0.75
CA SER A 271 6.74 -0.27 -0.30
C SER A 271 6.56 0.69 -1.45
N ARG A 272 5.48 1.47 -1.42
CA ARG A 272 5.24 2.59 -2.31
C ARG A 272 4.89 3.81 -1.48
N SER A 273 5.76 4.81 -1.49
CA SER A 273 5.53 6.07 -0.78
C SER A 273 5.02 7.14 -1.73
N GLU A 274 4.07 7.95 -1.26
CA GLU A 274 3.48 9.05 -2.01
C GLU A 274 3.97 10.39 -1.43
N PHE A 275 4.31 11.32 -2.32
CA PHE A 275 4.82 12.64 -1.97
C PHE A 275 4.15 13.73 -2.80
N ILE A 276 4.03 14.93 -2.23
CA ILE A 276 3.82 16.16 -3.00
C ILE A 276 5.06 17.04 -2.85
N ILE A 277 5.62 17.48 -3.98
CA ILE A 277 6.79 18.35 -4.02
C ILE A 277 6.32 19.81 -4.01
N VAL A 278 6.55 20.51 -2.90
CA VAL A 278 6.21 21.93 -2.75
C VAL A 278 7.51 22.72 -2.55
N ASN A 279 7.74 23.76 -3.35
CA ASN A 279 8.96 24.59 -3.27
C ASN A 279 10.26 23.76 -3.28
N ASN A 280 10.34 22.75 -4.15
CA ASN A 280 11.46 21.81 -4.28
C ASN A 280 11.72 20.90 -3.06
N GLU A 281 10.72 20.74 -2.19
CA GLU A 281 10.79 19.90 -1.00
C GLU A 281 9.72 18.80 -1.03
N PRO A 282 10.08 17.51 -0.93
CA PRO A 282 9.12 16.42 -0.90
C PRO A 282 8.43 16.35 0.46
N HIS A 283 7.10 16.36 0.44
CA HIS A 283 6.26 16.16 1.62
C HIS A 283 5.55 14.82 1.49
N MET A 284 5.83 13.90 2.41
CA MET A 284 5.26 12.56 2.41
C MET A 284 3.79 12.60 2.82
N LEU A 285 2.97 11.82 2.12
CA LEU A 285 1.54 11.65 2.38
C LEU A 285 1.26 10.33 3.09
N GLU A 286 1.77 9.23 2.55
CA GLU A 286 1.55 7.88 3.04
C GLU A 286 2.60 6.90 2.50
N MET A 287 2.57 5.67 3.01
CA MET A 287 3.35 4.53 2.52
C MET A 287 2.43 3.30 2.44
N ASN A 288 2.33 2.71 1.26
CA ASN A 288 1.57 1.48 1.01
C ASN A 288 2.53 0.28 0.99
N THR A 289 2.21 -0.79 1.71
CA THR A 289 3.11 -1.94 1.92
C THR A 289 2.71 -3.17 1.13
N ILE A 290 1.51 -3.18 0.55
CA ILE A 290 1.10 -4.14 -0.48
C ILE A 290 0.56 -3.33 -1.67
N PRO A 291 1.45 -2.61 -2.37
CA PRO A 291 1.06 -1.83 -3.53
C PRO A 291 0.48 -2.74 -4.62
N GLY A 292 -0.35 -2.16 -5.51
CA GLY A 292 -0.88 -2.86 -6.68
C GLY A 292 0.20 -3.60 -7.48
N LEU A 293 -0.10 -4.84 -7.88
CA LEU A 293 0.83 -5.71 -8.62
C LEU A 293 0.29 -6.10 -10.01
N THR A 294 -0.76 -5.42 -10.49
CA THR A 294 -1.21 -5.59 -11.88
C THR A 294 -0.15 -5.05 -12.84
N THR A 295 -0.13 -5.48 -14.11
CA THR A 295 0.87 -4.99 -15.07
C THR A 295 0.87 -3.48 -15.26
N GLU A 296 -0.30 -2.86 -15.07
CA GLU A 296 -0.51 -1.42 -15.13
C GLU A 296 -0.29 -0.72 -13.78
N SER A 297 0.03 -1.45 -12.71
CA SER A 297 0.29 -0.82 -11.41
C SER A 297 1.67 -0.15 -11.36
N LEU A 298 1.79 0.86 -10.49
CA LEU A 298 3.01 1.65 -10.34
C LEU A 298 4.26 0.82 -10.05
N ILE A 299 4.23 -0.15 -9.11
CA ILE A 299 5.43 -0.95 -8.80
C ILE A 299 5.90 -1.76 -10.03
N PRO A 300 5.04 -2.51 -10.73
CA PRO A 300 5.37 -3.12 -12.02
C PRO A 300 5.94 -2.17 -13.07
N GLN A 301 5.35 -0.99 -13.27
CA GLN A 301 5.87 0.01 -14.21
C GLN A 301 7.27 0.51 -13.81
N GLN A 302 7.46 0.82 -12.54
CA GLN A 302 8.73 1.31 -12.00
C GLN A 302 9.82 0.22 -12.05
N ALA A 303 9.48 -1.03 -11.72
CA ALA A 303 10.38 -2.17 -11.87
C ALA A 303 10.82 -2.37 -13.32
N LYS A 304 9.88 -2.30 -14.27
CA LYS A 304 10.18 -2.37 -15.71
C LYS A 304 11.12 -1.25 -16.15
N ALA A 305 10.88 -0.01 -15.72
CA ALA A 305 11.76 1.13 -15.99
C ALA A 305 13.16 0.95 -15.37
N ALA A 306 13.27 0.19 -14.27
CA ALA A 306 14.53 -0.19 -13.65
C ALA A 306 15.22 -1.42 -14.30
N GLY A 307 14.62 -2.00 -15.36
CA GLY A 307 15.11 -3.23 -16.00
C GLY A 307 14.89 -4.51 -15.18
N ILE A 308 13.93 -4.50 -14.25
CA ILE A 308 13.56 -5.65 -13.42
C ILE A 308 12.28 -6.26 -13.99
N SER A 309 12.33 -7.53 -14.40
CA SER A 309 11.14 -8.25 -14.86
C SER A 309 10.20 -8.58 -13.69
N LEU A 310 8.91 -8.83 -13.96
CA LEU A 310 7.98 -9.25 -12.90
C LEU A 310 8.35 -10.60 -12.29
N GLU A 311 8.81 -11.53 -13.12
CA GLU A 311 9.31 -12.83 -12.65
C GLU A 311 10.49 -12.64 -11.69
N ASP A 312 11.46 -11.78 -12.03
CA ASP A 312 12.59 -11.47 -11.14
C ASP A 312 12.15 -10.75 -9.87
N LEU A 313 11.20 -9.81 -9.98
CA LEU A 313 10.68 -9.05 -8.84
C LEU A 313 10.01 -9.97 -7.81
N PHE A 314 9.12 -10.86 -8.27
CA PHE A 314 8.39 -11.78 -7.40
C PHE A 314 9.29 -12.89 -6.86
N THR A 315 10.17 -13.45 -7.70
CA THR A 315 11.20 -14.42 -7.27
C THR A 315 12.07 -13.82 -6.17
N ASN A 316 12.53 -12.57 -6.34
CA ASN A 316 13.34 -11.89 -5.33
C ASN A 316 12.59 -11.72 -4.00
N ALA A 317 11.31 -11.33 -4.03
CA ALA A 317 10.53 -11.18 -2.80
C ALA A 317 10.33 -12.51 -2.06
N ILE A 318 10.12 -13.60 -2.80
CA ILE A 318 9.99 -14.95 -2.23
C ILE A 318 11.31 -15.40 -1.61
N GLU A 319 12.42 -15.28 -2.34
CA GLU A 319 13.73 -15.71 -1.84
C GLU A 319 14.18 -14.90 -0.62
N LEU A 320 13.91 -13.60 -0.56
CA LEU A 320 14.19 -12.78 0.62
C LEU A 320 13.33 -13.17 1.83
N ALA A 321 12.10 -13.63 1.63
CA ALA A 321 11.25 -14.09 2.73
C ALA A 321 11.72 -15.44 3.29
N LEU A 322 12.35 -16.28 2.46
CA LEU A 322 12.77 -17.64 2.82
C LEU A 322 14.08 -17.71 3.64
N VAL A 323 14.72 -16.57 3.93
CA VAL A 323 16.00 -16.46 4.64
C VAL A 323 15.78 -15.78 5.99
#